data_AF-A0A0F8ZYW5-F1
#
_entry.id   AF-A0A0F8ZYW5-F1
#
_cell.length_a   1.000
_cell.length_b   1.000
_cell.length_c   1.000
_cell.angle_alpha   90.00
_cell.angle_beta   90.00
_cell.angle_gamma   90.00
#
_symmetry.space_group_name_H-M   'P 1'
#
loop_
_entity.id
_entity.type
_entity.pdbx_description
1 polymer ?
#
loop_
_entity_poly.entity_id
_entity_poly.type
_entity_poly.pdbx_seq_one_letter_code
_entity_poly.pdbx_strand_id
1 'polypeptide(L)'
;SDPASFLAFMAELNENSGNKTYSLLNSLEGLIKGNTTWTTGKRDWALLFDGDGIGRNGSIGSIIYNAFVNVSYEYNLPGASLNTSWTSPQTITTVDRSNSPDWVNPNKAKVQDDDNTSTYLAVSGGGSGESTFGYGTAESTSSTISKDTKVGSKFTITQNGNVTNIKAYLELGGGAKNPKEALATIYSDNSGEPDQLQGTSSMVAIDGGLQWYTFNFASPINLVTGDYWLVIQTGTKIKLHGVDTGVSGTSKQNSDPYPNPDQSFGTPTDGDWKFCIYATYNYTTLLQPTESDWLRSTNFGFSIPFGATIDGIEVRVDKSATQNSIRDYDVRLRNALQQVGDNRSLTSWWATIDTDTYISYGGPLDTWNSGLTVSELNSTGFGVDIAAINVGTNNTAYIDHVQVIIYYSEMGTLIQNTSLIRPNGDVTSEWESSHAGSHSLLINETAIDATDCI
;
A
#
# COMPACT_ATOMS: atom_id res chain seq x y z
N SER A 1 -0.28 -36.80 28.38
CA SER A 1 0.09 -35.40 28.63
C SER A 1 -1.16 -34.59 28.45
N ASP A 2 -1.51 -33.74 29.42
CA ASP A 2 -2.68 -32.85 29.30
C ASP A 2 -2.57 -31.99 28.04
N PRO A 3 -3.64 -31.83 27.25
CA PRO A 3 -3.63 -30.90 26.13
C PRO A 3 -3.55 -29.48 26.68
N ALA A 4 -2.67 -28.67 26.08
CA ALA A 4 -2.50 -27.28 26.42
C ALA A 4 -3.87 -26.56 26.38
N SER A 5 -4.24 -25.93 27.48
CA SER A 5 -5.43 -25.07 27.57
C SER A 5 -5.20 -23.82 26.73
N PHE A 6 -5.97 -23.66 25.65
CA PHE A 6 -6.01 -22.43 24.85
C PHE A 6 -7.06 -21.49 25.43
N LEU A 7 -6.72 -20.21 25.51
CA LEU A 7 -7.62 -19.14 25.93
C LEU A 7 -8.19 -18.47 24.68
N ALA A 8 -9.50 -18.58 24.47
CA ALA A 8 -10.21 -17.85 23.42
C ALA A 8 -10.88 -16.61 24.02
N PHE A 9 -10.74 -15.45 23.37
CA PHE A 9 -11.43 -14.23 23.73
C PHE A 9 -12.53 -13.93 22.72
N MET A 10 -13.78 -13.90 23.19
CA MET A 10 -14.93 -13.45 22.41
C MET A 10 -15.68 -12.41 23.24
N ALA A 11 -15.70 -11.17 22.78
CA ALA A 11 -16.51 -10.10 23.36
C ALA A 11 -17.76 -9.90 22.51
N GLU A 12 -18.92 -10.31 23.03
CA GLU A 12 -20.21 -10.00 22.43
C GLU A 12 -20.82 -8.83 23.20
N LEU A 13 -20.85 -7.66 22.56
CA LEU A 13 -21.34 -6.41 23.15
C LEU A 13 -22.85 -6.31 22.97
N ASN A 14 -23.59 -7.23 23.59
CA ASN A 14 -25.05 -7.21 23.58
C ASN A 14 -25.56 -6.81 24.97
N GLU A 15 -26.38 -5.77 25.03
CA GLU A 15 -27.02 -5.36 26.27
C GLU A 15 -28.52 -5.67 26.16
N ASN A 16 -28.91 -6.88 26.58
CA ASN A 16 -30.30 -7.20 26.82
C ASN A 16 -30.45 -7.93 28.17
N SER A 17 -31.19 -7.26 29.07
CA SER A 17 -31.82 -7.78 30.29
C SER A 17 -30.93 -8.48 31.32
N GLY A 18 -30.13 -7.69 32.04
CA GLY A 18 -29.88 -7.91 33.47
C GLY A 18 -28.89 -9.02 33.87
N ASN A 19 -28.37 -9.81 32.94
CA ASN A 19 -27.25 -10.72 33.21
C ASN A 19 -26.07 -10.36 32.29
N LYS A 20 -24.99 -9.86 32.89
CA LYS A 20 -23.78 -9.46 32.15
C LYS A 20 -23.09 -10.69 31.56
N THR A 21 -22.86 -10.70 30.24
CA THR A 21 -21.96 -11.61 29.50
C THR A 21 -20.57 -11.71 30.15
N TYR A 22 -20.20 -10.68 30.92
CA TYR A 22 -18.99 -10.54 31.71
C TYR A 22 -18.77 -11.61 32.80
N SER A 23 -19.82 -12.30 33.27
CA SER A 23 -19.70 -13.20 34.43
C SER A 23 -19.20 -14.62 34.11
N LEU A 24 -18.94 -14.93 32.83
CA LEU A 24 -18.45 -16.24 32.37
C LEU A 24 -16.98 -16.24 31.96
N LEU A 25 -16.32 -15.08 31.95
CA LEU A 25 -14.89 -14.94 31.64
C LEU A 25 -14.12 -14.66 32.93
N ASN A 26 -13.45 -15.69 33.44
CA ASN A 26 -12.56 -15.68 34.61
C ASN A 26 -11.69 -14.41 34.70
N SER A 27 -12.08 -13.46 35.56
CA SER A 27 -11.25 -12.44 36.24
C SER A 27 -10.14 -11.72 35.45
N LEU A 28 -10.21 -11.70 34.11
CA LEU A 28 -9.28 -11.00 33.23
C LEU A 28 -10.03 -9.79 32.65
N GLU A 29 -10.13 -8.74 33.47
CA GLU A 29 -10.76 -7.50 33.05
C GLU A 29 -9.87 -6.80 32.00
N GLY A 30 -10.30 -6.80 30.74
CA GLY A 30 -9.78 -5.89 29.72
C GLY A 30 -10.44 -4.51 29.88
N LEU A 31 -9.63 -3.46 30.04
CA LEU A 31 -10.11 -2.08 30.11
C LEU A 31 -10.17 -1.46 28.71
N ILE A 32 -11.37 -1.17 28.21
CA ILE A 32 -11.56 -0.42 26.96
C ILE A 32 -11.63 1.07 27.30
N LYS A 33 -10.67 1.87 26.79
CA LYS A 33 -10.64 3.33 26.97
C LYS A 33 -10.92 4.05 25.65
N GLY A 34 -11.91 4.94 25.64
CA GLY A 34 -12.30 5.81 24.54
C GLY A 34 -13.60 6.53 24.91
N ASN A 35 -13.87 7.70 24.31
CA ASN A 35 -15.11 8.45 24.53
C ASN A 35 -16.26 7.80 23.74
N THR A 36 -16.50 6.50 23.96
CA THR A 36 -17.44 5.71 23.15
C THR A 36 -18.87 5.87 23.64
N THR A 37 -19.81 5.90 22.71
CA THR A 37 -21.25 5.86 23.01
C THR A 37 -21.87 4.55 22.48
N TRP A 38 -22.93 4.07 23.10
CA TRP A 38 -23.66 2.92 22.58
C TRP A 38 -24.51 3.33 21.37
N THR A 39 -24.45 2.52 20.32
CA THR A 39 -25.27 2.67 19.10
C THR A 39 -25.89 1.34 18.70
N THR A 40 -26.85 1.37 17.79
CA THR A 40 -27.45 0.14 17.23
C THR A 40 -26.45 -0.57 16.33
N GLY A 41 -26.18 -1.84 16.63
CA GLY A 41 -25.20 -2.67 15.93
C GLY A 41 -25.84 -3.75 15.04
N LYS A 42 -25.01 -4.49 14.32
CA LYS A 42 -25.44 -5.58 13.43
C LYS A 42 -26.13 -6.75 14.15
N ARG A 43 -25.93 -6.88 15.46
CA ARG A 43 -26.65 -7.78 16.38
C ARG A 43 -27.04 -7.00 17.64
N ASP A 44 -28.05 -6.14 17.50
CA ASP A 44 -28.63 -5.29 18.53
C ASP A 44 -27.81 -4.04 18.89
N TRP A 45 -26.68 -4.18 19.59
CA TRP A 45 -25.90 -3.03 20.09
C TRP A 45 -24.43 -3.09 19.63
N ALA A 46 -23.79 -1.93 19.59
CA ALA A 46 -22.37 -1.74 19.30
C ALA A 46 -21.84 -0.50 20.03
N LEU A 47 -20.52 -0.44 20.21
CA LEU A 47 -19.84 0.79 20.66
C LEU A 47 -19.50 1.64 19.43
N LEU A 48 -20.03 2.86 19.39
CA LEU A 48 -19.65 3.90 18.46
C LEU A 48 -18.42 4.63 19.00
N PHE A 49 -17.35 4.60 18.22
CA PHE A 49 -16.22 5.50 18.39
C PHE A 49 -16.53 6.74 17.55
N ASP A 50 -16.89 7.84 18.19
CA ASP A 50 -17.29 9.09 17.53
C ASP A 50 -16.12 9.87 16.92
N GLY A 51 -14.88 9.49 17.26
CA GLY A 51 -13.66 10.06 16.71
C GLY A 51 -13.51 11.56 17.01
N ASP A 52 -14.20 12.07 18.02
CA ASP A 52 -14.29 13.51 18.24
C ASP A 52 -13.07 14.08 18.99
N GLY A 53 -12.40 15.04 18.35
CA GLY A 53 -11.76 16.13 19.08
C GLY A 53 -10.37 15.88 19.66
N ILE A 54 -9.37 15.85 18.78
CA ILE A 54 -8.24 16.82 18.69
C ILE A 54 -7.09 16.09 18.00
N GLY A 55 -6.89 16.39 16.71
CA GLY A 55 -5.73 15.93 15.97
C GLY A 55 -4.45 16.51 16.57
N ARG A 56 -3.74 15.71 17.37
CA ARG A 56 -2.30 15.92 17.58
C ARG A 56 -1.55 14.96 16.68
N ASN A 57 -0.71 15.53 15.81
CA ASN A 57 0.27 14.82 14.98
C ASN A 57 1.03 13.79 15.83
N GLY A 58 0.74 12.52 15.57
CA GLY A 58 1.35 11.37 16.20
C GLY A 58 0.51 10.16 15.88
N SER A 59 1.05 9.24 15.08
CA SER A 59 0.42 7.96 14.77
C SER A 59 -0.03 7.28 16.07
N ILE A 60 -1.35 7.19 16.27
CA ILE A 60 -1.93 6.24 17.21
C ILE A 60 -2.47 5.10 16.36
N GLY A 61 -1.58 4.19 16.00
CA GLY A 61 -2.02 2.83 15.72
C GLY A 61 -2.52 2.24 17.04
N SER A 62 -3.64 1.52 17.00
CA SER A 62 -3.95 0.56 18.05
C SER A 62 -2.81 -0.46 18.09
N ILE A 63 -1.91 -0.34 19.07
CA ILE A 63 -0.87 -1.34 19.31
C ILE A 63 -1.55 -2.54 19.97
N ILE A 64 -1.74 -3.62 19.20
CA ILE A 64 -2.02 -4.94 19.75
C ILE A 64 -0.66 -5.54 20.12
N TYR A 65 -0.37 -5.64 21.41
CA TYR A 65 0.77 -6.43 21.89
C TYR A 65 0.42 -7.92 21.78
N ASN A 66 1.03 -8.59 20.81
CA ASN A 66 1.09 -10.06 20.62
C ASN A 66 -0.23 -10.85 20.52
N ALA A 67 -0.47 -11.44 19.36
CA ALA A 67 -1.22 -12.69 19.24
C ALA A 67 -0.66 -13.54 18.08
N PHE A 68 -0.35 -14.80 18.37
CA PHE A 68 0.17 -15.79 17.42
C PHE A 68 -0.93 -16.27 16.45
N VAL A 69 -0.60 -16.25 15.15
CA VAL A 69 -1.08 -17.03 13.97
C VAL A 69 -2.56 -17.36 13.70
N ASN A 70 -2.89 -17.10 12.41
CA ASN A 70 -3.84 -17.73 11.48
C ASN A 70 -5.35 -17.41 11.57
N VAL A 71 -5.83 -16.65 10.58
CA VAL A 71 -7.25 -16.50 10.21
C VAL A 71 -7.37 -16.70 8.69
N SER A 72 -8.17 -17.67 8.25
CA SER A 72 -8.50 -17.95 6.84
C SER A 72 -9.90 -17.42 6.48
N TYR A 73 -10.10 -17.03 5.22
CA TYR A 73 -11.33 -16.41 4.67
C TYR A 73 -12.21 -17.41 3.91
N GLU A 74 -13.45 -17.03 3.60
CA GLU A 74 -14.39 -17.76 2.72
C GLU A 74 -15.08 -16.77 1.74
N TYR A 75 -15.25 -17.17 0.47
CA TYR A 75 -15.91 -16.40 -0.61
C TYR A 75 -17.18 -17.10 -1.08
N ASN A 76 -18.18 -16.33 -1.56
CA ASN A 76 -19.50 -16.83 -1.96
C ASN A 76 -19.98 -16.07 -3.21
N LEU A 77 -20.55 -16.76 -4.23
CA LEU A 77 -21.36 -16.18 -5.32
C LEU A 77 -22.28 -17.29 -5.93
N PRO A 78 -23.44 -16.99 -6.58
CA PRO A 78 -23.75 -15.76 -7.34
C PRO A 78 -25.19 -15.17 -7.19
N GLY A 79 -25.36 -13.88 -7.53
CA GLY A 79 -26.67 -13.30 -7.89
C GLY A 79 -26.86 -11.77 -7.75
N ALA A 80 -26.67 -11.04 -8.86
CA ALA A 80 -27.12 -9.67 -9.20
C ALA A 80 -26.61 -8.43 -8.42
N SER A 81 -26.11 -7.48 -9.22
CA SER A 81 -25.50 -6.18 -8.94
C SER A 81 -26.52 -5.06 -8.65
N LEU A 82 -26.22 -4.19 -7.68
CA LEU A 82 -26.42 -2.74 -7.81
C LEU A 82 -25.30 -1.96 -7.09
N ASN A 83 -24.71 -1.04 -7.86
CA ASN A 83 -23.68 -0.06 -7.52
C ASN A 83 -24.22 1.04 -6.58
N THR A 84 -23.53 1.32 -5.47
CA THR A 84 -23.43 2.67 -4.89
C THR A 84 -22.05 2.89 -4.28
N SER A 85 -21.28 3.80 -4.88
CA SER A 85 -19.97 4.30 -4.45
C SER A 85 -19.87 4.66 -2.96
N TRP A 86 -18.66 4.43 -2.40
CA TRP A 86 -18.11 4.81 -1.07
C TRP A 86 -18.25 3.79 0.09
N THR A 87 -17.37 2.78 0.08
CA THR A 87 -16.62 2.10 1.19
C THR A 87 -17.29 1.67 2.52
N SER A 88 -17.52 0.34 2.64
CA SER A 88 -17.39 -0.66 3.75
C SER A 88 -18.03 -0.50 5.14
N PRO A 89 -18.43 -1.59 5.87
CA PRO A 89 -18.08 -3.01 5.67
C PRO A 89 -19.23 -3.98 5.34
N GLN A 90 -18.94 -4.95 4.46
CA GLN A 90 -19.89 -5.96 3.95
C GLN A 90 -20.20 -7.11 4.95
N THR A 91 -21.29 -7.82 4.67
CA THR A 91 -21.90 -8.88 5.47
C THR A 91 -21.67 -10.25 4.85
N ILE A 92 -21.32 -11.25 5.65
CA ILE A 92 -21.33 -12.68 5.27
C ILE A 92 -22.64 -13.31 5.76
N THR A 93 -23.29 -14.10 4.91
CA THR A 93 -24.48 -14.92 5.24
C THR A 93 -24.23 -16.41 5.01
N THR A 94 -24.66 -17.19 6.01
CA THR A 94 -24.97 -18.65 6.09
C THR A 94 -23.86 -19.70 6.02
N VAL A 95 -23.64 -20.37 7.17
CA VAL A 95 -23.05 -21.72 7.32
C VAL A 95 -24.17 -22.74 7.12
N ASP A 96 -23.99 -23.69 6.19
CA ASP A 96 -24.87 -24.87 6.04
C ASP A 96 -24.63 -25.87 7.18
N ARG A 97 -25.72 -26.46 7.70
CA ARG A 97 -25.75 -27.44 8.79
C ARG A 97 -26.19 -28.82 8.34
N SER A 98 -26.04 -29.20 7.07
CA SER A 98 -26.54 -30.49 6.60
C SER A 98 -25.49 -31.62 6.63
N ASN A 99 -25.31 -32.22 7.81
CA ASN A 99 -25.00 -33.65 8.08
C ASN A 99 -24.02 -34.44 7.16
N SER A 100 -22.96 -33.85 6.60
CA SER A 100 -21.96 -34.62 5.85
C SER A 100 -21.17 -35.58 6.77
N PRO A 101 -21.05 -36.89 6.45
CA PRO A 101 -20.34 -37.90 7.25
C PRO A 101 -18.82 -37.71 7.37
N ASP A 102 -18.24 -36.70 6.73
CA ASP A 102 -16.78 -36.52 6.65
C ASP A 102 -16.13 -35.90 7.90
N TRP A 103 -16.92 -35.38 8.83
CA TRP A 103 -16.42 -34.72 10.05
C TRP A 103 -16.24 -35.63 11.27
N VAL A 104 -16.44 -36.94 11.12
CA VAL A 104 -16.43 -37.87 12.26
C VAL A 104 -15.02 -38.30 12.68
N ASN A 105 -13.98 -38.04 11.85
CA ASN A 105 -12.61 -38.46 12.16
C ASN A 105 -11.54 -37.41 11.76
N PRO A 106 -10.89 -36.73 12.71
CA PRO A 106 -9.85 -35.73 12.45
C PRO A 106 -8.57 -36.29 11.82
N ASN A 107 -8.39 -37.62 11.76
CA ASN A 107 -7.20 -38.23 11.15
C ASN A 107 -7.20 -38.25 9.62
N LYS A 108 -8.29 -37.81 8.97
CA LYS A 108 -8.34 -37.66 7.50
C LYS A 108 -7.92 -36.27 6.99
N ALA A 109 -7.73 -35.29 7.88
CA ALA A 109 -7.27 -33.94 7.55
C ALA A 109 -5.79 -33.89 7.09
N LYS A 110 -5.02 -34.97 7.25
CA LYS A 110 -3.62 -35.06 6.76
C LYS A 110 -3.49 -35.40 5.28
N VAL A 111 -4.60 -35.64 4.59
CA VAL A 111 -4.63 -35.95 3.15
C VAL A 111 -5.16 -34.75 2.34
N GLN A 112 -5.31 -33.58 2.98
CA GLN A 112 -5.72 -32.36 2.30
C GLN A 112 -4.48 -31.64 1.75
N ASP A 113 -4.42 -31.67 0.42
CA ASP A 113 -3.53 -30.94 -0.46
C ASP A 113 -4.29 -29.66 -0.84
N ASP A 114 -4.20 -28.64 0.01
CA ASP A 114 -5.03 -27.44 -0.14
C ASP A 114 -4.11 -26.22 -0.35
N ASP A 115 -4.05 -25.83 -1.62
CA ASP A 115 -3.37 -24.69 -2.22
C ASP A 115 -3.73 -23.33 -1.59
N ASN A 116 -2.84 -22.35 -1.85
CA ASN A 116 -3.00 -20.89 -1.75
C ASN A 116 -2.34 -20.16 -0.56
N THR A 117 -1.07 -19.80 -0.74
CA THR A 117 -0.45 -18.65 -0.06
C THR A 117 -0.72 -17.35 -0.83
N SER A 118 -1.76 -16.58 -0.46
CA SER A 118 -1.95 -15.23 -1.01
C SER A 118 -1.20 -14.18 -0.19
N THR A 119 -0.53 -13.23 -0.86
CA THR A 119 0.02 -12.02 -0.22
C THR A 119 -0.87 -10.82 -0.55
N TYR A 120 -1.38 -10.13 0.46
CA TYR A 120 -2.26 -8.98 0.28
C TYR A 120 -1.44 -7.70 0.19
N LEU A 121 -1.35 -7.08 -1.01
CA LEU A 121 -0.85 -5.71 -1.15
C LEU A 121 -1.99 -4.73 -0.84
N ALA A 122 -1.89 -4.01 0.28
CA ALA A 122 -2.72 -2.84 0.50
C ALA A 122 -2.15 -1.64 -0.26
N VAL A 123 -2.95 -1.05 -1.16
CA VAL A 123 -2.59 0.16 -1.90
C VAL A 123 -2.99 1.40 -1.10
N SER A 124 -2.07 2.37 -0.92
CA SER A 124 -2.45 3.76 -0.62
C SER A 124 -2.82 4.46 -1.93
N GLY A 125 -4.12 4.59 -2.19
CA GLY A 125 -4.69 4.91 -3.50
C GLY A 125 -4.24 6.24 -4.14
N GLY A 126 -3.86 6.15 -5.41
CA GLY A 126 -4.00 7.24 -6.38
C GLY A 126 -5.47 7.35 -6.84
N GLY A 127 -5.93 8.55 -7.15
CA GLY A 127 -7.31 8.88 -7.45
C GLY A 127 -7.45 10.32 -7.97
N SER A 128 -8.44 10.54 -8.82
CA SER A 128 -8.83 11.88 -9.25
C SER A 128 -10.14 12.29 -8.60
N GLY A 129 -10.31 13.59 -8.36
CA GLY A 129 -11.51 14.11 -7.73
C GLY A 129 -11.61 15.62 -7.88
N GLU A 130 -12.72 16.14 -7.38
CA GLU A 130 -12.97 17.58 -7.25
C GLU A 130 -12.91 17.95 -5.77
N SER A 131 -12.28 19.06 -5.45
CA SER A 131 -12.21 19.61 -4.10
C SER A 131 -12.31 21.14 -4.14
N THR A 132 -12.36 21.76 -2.96
CA THR A 132 -12.43 23.21 -2.81
C THR A 132 -11.40 23.72 -1.81
N PHE A 133 -10.94 24.95 -1.99
CA PHE A 133 -10.19 25.68 -0.97
C PHE A 133 -10.73 27.11 -0.89
N GLY A 134 -10.82 27.67 0.32
CA GLY A 134 -11.47 28.95 0.56
C GLY A 134 -12.40 28.95 1.76
N TYR A 135 -13.31 29.92 1.79
CA TYR A 135 -14.36 30.03 2.80
C TYR A 135 -15.75 29.93 2.16
N GLY A 136 -16.35 28.74 2.25
CA GLY A 136 -17.64 28.40 1.64
C GLY A 136 -18.88 28.69 2.49
N THR A 137 -18.73 29.33 3.65
CA THR A 137 -19.85 29.68 4.53
C THR A 137 -20.47 31.00 4.06
N ALA A 138 -21.80 31.06 3.93
CA ALA A 138 -22.52 32.30 3.64
C ALA A 138 -22.68 33.12 4.92
N GLU A 139 -22.20 34.38 4.91
CA GLU A 139 -22.26 35.28 6.06
C GLU A 139 -23.26 36.41 5.85
N SER A 140 -23.81 36.91 6.96
CA SER A 140 -24.77 38.02 6.93
C SER A 140 -24.09 39.40 6.88
N THR A 141 -22.84 39.49 7.32
CA THR A 141 -22.03 40.71 7.31
C THR A 141 -21.29 40.89 5.99
N SER A 142 -21.01 42.14 5.63
CA SER A 142 -20.39 42.48 4.34
C SER A 142 -19.52 43.73 4.42
N SER A 143 -18.49 43.79 3.57
CA SER A 143 -17.74 45.01 3.28
C SER A 143 -18.16 45.60 1.94
N THR A 144 -18.27 46.93 1.87
CA THR A 144 -18.58 47.62 0.61
C THR A 144 -17.31 47.88 -0.17
N ILE A 145 -17.25 47.32 -1.39
CA ILE A 145 -16.09 47.44 -2.27
C ILE A 145 -16.43 48.43 -3.38
N SER A 146 -15.53 49.37 -3.62
CA SER A 146 -15.71 50.39 -4.66
C SER A 146 -15.49 49.81 -6.06
N LYS A 147 -15.88 50.56 -7.10
CA LYS A 147 -15.51 50.26 -8.49
C LYS A 147 -13.99 50.38 -8.68
N ASP A 148 -13.44 49.66 -9.65
CA ASP A 148 -12.03 49.68 -10.02
C ASP A 148 -11.13 49.31 -8.84
N THR A 149 -11.54 48.26 -8.12
CA THR A 149 -10.85 47.73 -6.93
C THR A 149 -10.69 46.23 -7.09
N LYS A 150 -9.51 45.72 -6.74
CA LYS A 150 -9.30 44.29 -6.47
C LYS A 150 -9.20 44.07 -4.97
N VAL A 151 -9.89 43.06 -4.46
CA VAL A 151 -9.91 42.72 -3.04
C VAL A 151 -10.04 41.22 -2.84
N GLY A 152 -9.31 40.66 -1.89
CA GLY A 152 -9.35 39.23 -1.62
C GLY A 152 -8.79 38.81 -0.28
N SER A 153 -8.91 37.53 0.01
CA SER A 153 -8.39 36.87 1.22
C SER A 153 -7.47 35.71 0.84
N LYS A 154 -6.55 35.37 1.75
CA LYS A 154 -5.59 34.27 1.56
C LYS A 154 -6.16 32.93 1.98
N PHE A 155 -5.88 31.89 1.19
CA PHE A 155 -6.26 30.52 1.46
C PHE A 155 -5.19 29.53 0.99
N THR A 156 -5.13 28.37 1.62
CA THR A 156 -4.18 27.31 1.28
C THR A 156 -4.85 26.24 0.44
N ILE A 157 -4.29 25.92 -0.72
CA ILE A 157 -4.61 24.71 -1.45
C ILE A 157 -3.71 23.58 -0.93
N THR A 158 -4.31 22.49 -0.44
CA THR A 158 -3.58 21.40 0.24
C THR A 158 -3.15 20.28 -0.70
N GLN A 159 -3.50 20.39 -1.98
CA GLN A 159 -3.19 19.39 -3.00
C GLN A 159 -3.02 20.07 -4.37
N ASN A 160 -2.03 19.63 -5.15
CA ASN A 160 -1.88 20.09 -6.52
C ASN A 160 -3.17 19.87 -7.32
N GLY A 161 -3.57 20.87 -8.10
CA GLY A 161 -4.83 20.78 -8.84
C GLY A 161 -5.04 21.86 -9.89
N ASN A 162 -6.03 21.63 -10.74
CA ASN A 162 -6.46 22.55 -11.78
C ASN A 162 -7.75 23.25 -11.34
N VAL A 163 -7.65 24.53 -10.97
CA VAL A 163 -8.77 25.37 -10.54
C VAL A 163 -9.69 25.68 -11.72
N THR A 164 -10.98 25.40 -11.61
CA THR A 164 -11.98 25.55 -12.68
C THR A 164 -12.85 26.78 -12.51
N ASN A 165 -13.15 27.17 -11.27
CA ASN A 165 -13.94 28.35 -10.97
C ASN A 165 -13.66 28.89 -9.56
N ILE A 166 -14.04 30.15 -9.36
CA ILE A 166 -14.20 30.77 -8.04
C ILE A 166 -15.67 31.05 -7.80
N LYS A 167 -16.16 30.84 -6.58
CA LYS A 167 -17.47 31.28 -6.12
C LYS A 167 -17.32 32.32 -5.02
N ALA A 168 -18.07 33.41 -5.11
CA ALA A 168 -18.09 34.46 -4.09
C ALA A 168 -19.54 34.83 -3.72
N TYR A 169 -19.79 35.04 -2.43
CA TYR A 169 -21.10 35.45 -1.90
C TYR A 169 -21.17 36.98 -1.85
N LEU A 170 -21.96 37.58 -2.74
CA LEU A 170 -21.99 39.03 -2.91
C LEU A 170 -23.34 39.55 -3.43
N GLU A 171 -23.54 40.85 -3.33
CA GLU A 171 -24.65 41.58 -3.93
C GLU A 171 -24.19 42.96 -4.45
N LEU A 172 -25.06 43.65 -5.18
CA LEU A 172 -24.81 45.04 -5.58
C LEU A 172 -24.71 45.96 -4.36
N GLY A 173 -23.72 46.85 -4.39
CA GLY A 173 -23.58 47.92 -3.42
C GLY A 173 -24.54 49.08 -3.69
N GLY A 174 -24.81 49.87 -2.64
CA GLY A 174 -25.59 51.09 -2.77
C GLY A 174 -24.98 52.04 -3.81
N GLY A 175 -25.79 52.48 -4.79
CA GLY A 175 -25.34 53.38 -5.85
C GLY A 175 -24.46 52.73 -6.92
N ALA A 176 -24.53 51.40 -7.08
CA ALA A 176 -23.88 50.68 -8.17
C ALA A 176 -24.27 51.25 -9.55
N LYS A 177 -23.27 51.50 -10.40
CA LYS A 177 -23.41 52.01 -11.77
C LYS A 177 -23.05 50.93 -12.79
N ASN A 178 -23.42 51.13 -14.05
CA ASN A 178 -23.01 50.24 -15.13
C ASN A 178 -21.50 50.42 -15.45
N PRO A 179 -20.79 49.35 -15.85
CA PRO A 179 -21.27 47.97 -15.95
C PRO A 179 -21.42 47.33 -14.56
N LYS A 180 -22.53 46.62 -14.32
CA LYS A 180 -22.81 45.92 -13.06
C LYS A 180 -22.18 44.53 -13.09
N GLU A 181 -20.86 44.51 -13.17
CA GLU A 181 -20.10 43.29 -13.42
C GLU A 181 -18.90 43.18 -12.47
N ALA A 182 -18.41 41.97 -12.32
CA ALA A 182 -17.16 41.66 -11.63
C ALA A 182 -16.45 40.50 -12.32
N LEU A 183 -15.17 40.31 -12.00
CA LEU A 183 -14.42 39.11 -12.36
C LEU A 183 -13.66 38.59 -11.12
N ALA A 184 -13.21 37.34 -11.17
CA ALA A 184 -12.38 36.75 -10.15
C ALA A 184 -10.95 36.52 -10.67
N THR A 185 -9.98 36.66 -9.77
CA THR A 185 -8.56 36.45 -10.03
C THR A 185 -7.92 35.64 -8.92
N ILE A 186 -6.80 34.99 -9.25
CA ILE A 186 -5.94 34.30 -8.29
C ILE A 186 -4.58 34.97 -8.34
N TYR A 187 -4.04 35.38 -7.20
CA TYR A 187 -2.66 35.85 -7.06
C TYR A 187 -1.84 34.88 -6.22
N SER A 188 -0.56 34.71 -6.54
CA SER A 188 0.38 33.96 -5.71
C SER A 188 0.59 34.66 -4.38
N ASP A 189 0.88 33.90 -3.32
CA ASP A 189 1.40 34.45 -2.08
C ASP A 189 2.93 34.60 -2.15
N ASN A 190 3.44 35.70 -1.63
CA ASN A 190 4.85 35.92 -1.36
C ASN A 190 5.01 36.44 0.07
N SER A 191 5.31 35.52 0.99
CA SER A 191 5.52 35.83 2.41
C SER A 191 4.32 36.49 3.10
N GLY A 192 3.10 36.06 2.76
CA GLY A 192 1.87 36.62 3.32
C GLY A 192 1.32 37.84 2.58
N GLU A 193 1.88 38.20 1.42
CA GLU A 193 1.39 39.27 0.56
C GLU A 193 1.00 38.73 -0.83
N PRO A 194 -0.08 39.21 -1.45
CA PRO A 194 -0.39 38.87 -2.83
C PRO A 194 0.64 39.48 -3.79
N ASP A 195 1.09 38.70 -4.77
CA ASP A 195 2.18 39.10 -5.69
C ASP A 195 1.79 39.00 -7.16
N GLN A 196 1.93 37.83 -7.79
CA GLN A 196 1.78 37.67 -9.24
C GLN A 196 0.45 37.00 -9.62
N LEU A 197 -0.21 37.53 -10.64
CA LEU A 197 -1.46 36.99 -11.17
C LEU A 197 -1.25 35.58 -11.75
N GLN A 198 -2.01 34.62 -11.25
CA GLN A 198 -2.02 33.21 -11.71
C GLN A 198 -3.10 32.94 -12.76
N GLY A 199 -4.21 33.67 -12.70
CA GLY A 199 -5.32 33.48 -13.62
C GLY A 199 -6.46 34.47 -13.41
N THR A 200 -7.24 34.68 -14.47
CA THR A 200 -8.41 35.56 -14.50
C THR A 200 -9.62 34.82 -15.06
N SER A 201 -10.76 34.94 -14.39
CA SER A 201 -12.02 34.33 -14.83
C SER A 201 -12.65 35.10 -15.99
N SER A 202 -13.67 34.52 -16.62
CA SER A 202 -14.64 35.29 -17.40
C SER A 202 -15.37 36.30 -16.49
N MET A 203 -15.82 37.42 -17.07
CA MET A 203 -16.65 38.39 -16.35
C MET A 203 -18.04 37.82 -16.04
N VAL A 204 -18.64 38.29 -14.94
CA VAL A 204 -19.97 37.89 -14.47
C VAL A 204 -20.80 39.14 -14.19
N ALA A 205 -22.04 39.16 -14.71
CA ALA A 205 -23.02 40.18 -14.37
C ALA A 205 -23.54 39.97 -12.95
N ILE A 206 -23.57 41.04 -12.16
CA ILE A 206 -24.09 41.07 -10.80
C ILE A 206 -25.49 41.67 -10.84
N ASP A 207 -26.47 40.85 -11.19
CA ASP A 207 -27.84 41.26 -11.51
C ASP A 207 -28.91 40.71 -10.55
N GLY A 208 -28.67 39.58 -9.91
CA GLY A 208 -29.47 39.10 -8.78
C GLY A 208 -29.19 39.81 -7.44
N GLY A 209 -30.02 39.47 -6.44
CA GLY A 209 -29.76 39.86 -5.04
C GLY A 209 -28.58 39.09 -4.43
N LEU A 210 -28.45 39.13 -3.12
CA LEU A 210 -27.42 38.38 -2.40
C LEU A 210 -27.44 36.88 -2.70
N GLN A 211 -26.38 36.38 -3.33
CA GLN A 211 -26.22 34.99 -3.70
C GLN A 211 -24.75 34.63 -3.96
N TRP A 212 -24.50 33.34 -4.17
CA TRP A 212 -23.21 32.86 -4.68
C TRP A 212 -23.13 33.08 -6.18
N TYR A 213 -22.20 33.92 -6.63
CA TYR A 213 -21.86 34.07 -8.03
C TYR A 213 -20.69 33.16 -8.40
N THR A 214 -20.77 32.51 -9.56
CA THR A 214 -19.73 31.60 -10.08
C THR A 214 -18.95 32.27 -11.20
N PHE A 215 -17.63 32.37 -10.99
CA PHE A 215 -16.65 32.96 -11.90
C PHE A 215 -15.82 31.84 -12.53
N ASN A 216 -16.19 31.41 -13.74
CA ASN A 216 -15.52 30.32 -14.44
C ASN A 216 -14.23 30.78 -15.13
N PHE A 217 -13.17 29.99 -15.04
CA PHE A 217 -11.97 30.20 -15.86
C PHE A 217 -12.16 29.61 -17.25
N ALA A 218 -11.73 30.34 -18.30
CA ALA A 218 -11.79 29.84 -19.67
C ALA A 218 -10.90 28.60 -19.89
N SER A 219 -9.78 28.56 -19.17
CA SER A 219 -8.87 27.41 -19.06
C SER A 219 -8.56 27.16 -17.58
N PRO A 220 -8.57 25.91 -17.09
CA PRO A 220 -8.25 25.63 -15.70
C PRO A 220 -6.85 26.10 -15.31
N ILE A 221 -6.71 26.69 -14.12
CA ILE A 221 -5.44 27.22 -13.61
C ILE A 221 -4.72 26.14 -12.80
N ASN A 222 -3.52 25.75 -13.22
CA ASN A 222 -2.73 24.77 -12.46
C ASN A 222 -2.07 25.43 -11.25
N LEU A 223 -2.44 24.99 -10.05
CA LEU A 223 -1.82 25.39 -8.81
C LEU A 223 -1.17 24.18 -8.12
N VAL A 224 -0.06 24.43 -7.44
CA VAL A 224 0.60 23.45 -6.58
C VAL A 224 0.20 23.70 -5.12
N THR A 225 0.50 22.78 -4.21
CA THR A 225 0.27 22.98 -2.77
C THR A 225 0.90 24.28 -2.29
N GLY A 226 0.12 25.13 -1.64
CA GLY A 226 0.61 26.43 -1.17
C GLY A 226 -0.49 27.44 -0.88
N ASP A 227 -0.07 28.64 -0.51
CA ASP A 227 -0.95 29.77 -0.22
C ASP A 227 -1.22 30.60 -1.48
N TYR A 228 -2.48 30.98 -1.66
CA TYR A 228 -2.95 31.81 -2.77
C TYR A 228 -4.01 32.79 -2.30
N TRP A 229 -4.12 33.90 -3.02
CA TRP A 229 -5.12 34.94 -2.77
C TRP A 229 -6.27 34.79 -3.75
N LEU A 230 -7.47 34.57 -3.24
CA LEU A 230 -8.72 34.55 -4.03
C LEU A 230 -9.32 35.96 -4.01
N VAL A 231 -9.44 36.56 -5.19
CA VAL A 231 -9.63 38.01 -5.34
C VAL A 231 -10.79 38.30 -6.29
N ILE A 232 -11.61 39.30 -5.97
CA ILE A 232 -12.64 39.86 -6.84
C ILE A 232 -12.18 41.23 -7.33
N GLN A 233 -12.20 41.44 -8.66
CA GLN A 233 -12.05 42.76 -9.28
C GLN A 233 -13.43 43.29 -9.67
N THR A 234 -13.69 44.56 -9.34
CA THR A 234 -15.04 45.12 -9.38
C THR A 234 -15.23 46.14 -10.51
N GLY A 235 -16.17 45.90 -11.42
CA GLY A 235 -16.62 46.89 -12.41
C GLY A 235 -17.63 47.91 -11.85
N THR A 236 -18.18 47.63 -10.67
CA THR A 236 -19.15 48.49 -9.96
C THR A 236 -19.00 48.37 -8.45
N LYS A 237 -19.77 49.15 -7.69
CA LYS A 237 -19.84 48.96 -6.24
C LYS A 237 -20.55 47.66 -5.91
N ILE A 238 -19.93 46.81 -5.10
CA ILE A 238 -20.53 45.58 -4.57
C ILE A 238 -20.48 45.58 -3.05
N LYS A 239 -21.27 44.72 -2.43
CA LYS A 239 -21.02 44.24 -1.08
C LYS A 239 -20.49 42.82 -1.17
N LEU A 240 -19.28 42.60 -0.69
CA LEU A 240 -18.69 41.28 -0.59
C LEU A 240 -18.89 40.78 0.84
N HIS A 241 -19.58 39.66 0.99
CA HIS A 241 -19.91 39.12 2.30
C HIS A 241 -18.72 38.36 2.90
N GLY A 242 -18.64 38.36 4.23
CA GLY A 242 -17.52 37.79 4.97
C GLY A 242 -17.64 38.04 6.46
N VAL A 243 -16.63 37.57 7.20
CA VAL A 243 -16.47 37.85 8.63
C VAL A 243 -15.38 38.90 8.81
N ASP A 244 -15.68 39.95 9.56
CA ASP A 244 -14.65 40.86 10.08
C ASP A 244 -13.92 40.15 11.23
N THR A 245 -12.64 39.87 11.02
CA THR A 245 -11.82 39.16 12.00
C THR A 245 -11.16 40.09 13.01
N GLY A 246 -11.16 41.40 12.76
CA GLY A 246 -10.38 42.39 13.52
C GLY A 246 -8.86 42.24 13.40
N VAL A 247 -8.37 41.45 12.45
CA VAL A 247 -6.94 41.20 12.23
C VAL A 247 -6.49 41.82 10.91
N SER A 248 -5.64 42.85 11.01
CA SER A 248 -5.01 43.52 9.86
C SER A 248 -4.32 42.53 8.95
N GLY A 249 -4.58 42.66 7.66
CA GLY A 249 -3.97 41.85 6.61
C GLY A 249 -4.71 40.54 6.31
N THR A 250 -5.84 40.26 6.96
CA THR A 250 -6.71 39.12 6.62
C THR A 250 -7.28 39.24 5.20
N SER A 251 -7.52 40.47 4.77
CA SER A 251 -7.76 40.83 3.37
C SER A 251 -6.74 41.84 2.90
N LYS A 252 -6.55 41.86 1.58
CA LYS A 252 -5.71 42.83 0.89
C LYS A 252 -6.52 43.43 -0.25
N GLN A 253 -6.39 44.73 -0.44
CA GLN A 253 -7.04 45.44 -1.54
C GLN A 253 -6.08 46.39 -2.24
N ASN A 254 -6.32 46.64 -3.53
CA ASN A 254 -5.63 47.69 -4.27
C ASN A 254 -6.58 48.28 -5.33
N SER A 255 -6.31 49.51 -5.75
CA SER A 255 -6.97 50.07 -6.93
C SER A 255 -6.51 49.30 -8.17
N ASP A 256 -7.47 48.92 -9.02
CA ASP A 256 -7.23 48.04 -10.16
C ASP A 256 -8.32 48.29 -11.21
N PRO A 257 -8.00 48.95 -12.34
CA PRO A 257 -9.00 49.32 -13.34
C PRO A 257 -9.69 48.11 -13.99
N TYR A 258 -11.02 48.02 -13.86
CA TYR A 258 -11.80 46.98 -14.51
C TYR A 258 -11.92 47.24 -16.03
N PRO A 259 -11.89 46.22 -16.91
CA PRO A 259 -11.86 44.77 -16.63
C PRO A 259 -10.48 44.12 -16.78
N ASN A 260 -9.38 44.86 -16.60
CA ASN A 260 -8.04 44.36 -16.90
C ASN A 260 -7.23 44.24 -15.61
N PRO A 261 -7.20 43.07 -14.95
CA PRO A 261 -6.41 42.88 -13.74
C PRO A 261 -4.92 43.10 -14.00
N ASP A 262 -4.27 43.87 -13.14
CA ASP A 262 -2.84 44.05 -13.22
C ASP A 262 -2.10 42.71 -12.95
N GLN A 263 -0.99 42.50 -13.66
CA GLN A 263 -0.18 41.28 -13.50
C GLN A 263 0.46 41.18 -12.11
N SER A 264 0.73 42.32 -11.46
CA SER A 264 1.15 42.38 -10.06
C SER A 264 0.00 42.90 -9.20
N PHE A 265 -0.09 42.42 -7.96
CA PHE A 265 -1.05 42.98 -7.00
C PHE A 265 -0.72 44.43 -6.62
N GLY A 266 0.54 44.85 -6.78
CA GLY A 266 1.00 46.19 -6.39
C GLY A 266 1.21 46.31 -4.89
N THR A 267 1.08 47.53 -4.34
CA THR A 267 1.17 47.77 -2.90
C THR A 267 -0.22 47.67 -2.28
N PRO A 268 -0.57 46.56 -1.59
CA PRO A 268 -1.89 46.40 -1.03
C PRO A 268 -2.12 47.33 0.17
N THR A 269 -3.39 47.67 0.38
CA THR A 269 -3.90 48.16 1.67
C THR A 269 -4.49 46.98 2.44
N ASP A 270 -4.17 46.90 3.72
CA ASP A 270 -4.70 45.88 4.62
C ASP A 270 -6.17 46.10 4.94
N GLY A 271 -6.89 45.00 5.11
CA GLY A 271 -8.19 44.98 5.74
C GLY A 271 -8.39 43.72 6.58
N ASP A 272 -9.47 43.70 7.35
CA ASP A 272 -9.67 42.69 8.40
C ASP A 272 -10.64 41.57 8.01
N TRP A 273 -11.10 41.57 6.76
CA TRP A 273 -12.19 40.71 6.31
C TRP A 273 -11.71 39.37 5.78
N LYS A 274 -12.33 38.29 6.25
CA LYS A 274 -12.27 36.97 5.63
C LYS A 274 -13.52 36.79 4.78
N PHE A 275 -13.39 36.94 3.47
CA PHE A 275 -14.54 36.91 2.56
C PHE A 275 -15.09 35.50 2.34
N CYS A 276 -16.40 35.40 2.11
CA CYS A 276 -17.11 34.22 1.65
C CYS A 276 -16.75 33.96 0.18
N ILE A 277 -15.56 33.42 -0.05
CA ILE A 277 -15.02 33.14 -1.37
C ILE A 277 -14.26 31.82 -1.35
N TYR A 278 -14.51 30.96 -2.34
CA TYR A 278 -13.78 29.70 -2.48
C TYR A 278 -13.58 29.32 -3.93
N ALA A 279 -12.53 28.56 -4.20
CA ALA A 279 -12.22 28.03 -5.51
C ALA A 279 -12.50 26.52 -5.55
N THR A 280 -12.97 26.05 -6.71
CA THR A 280 -13.14 24.62 -7.01
C THR A 280 -12.01 24.17 -7.92
N TYR A 281 -11.39 23.03 -7.62
CA TYR A 281 -10.29 22.48 -8.40
C TYR A 281 -10.40 20.97 -8.58
N ASN A 282 -9.94 20.49 -9.72
CA ASN A 282 -9.76 19.07 -9.99
C ASN A 282 -8.34 18.66 -9.62
N TYR A 283 -8.18 17.53 -8.96
CA TYR A 283 -6.88 16.98 -8.60
C TYR A 283 -6.70 15.58 -9.14
N THR A 284 -5.45 15.18 -9.28
CA THR A 284 -5.03 13.81 -9.57
C THR A 284 -3.94 13.44 -8.59
N THR A 285 -4.16 12.47 -7.71
CA THR A 285 -3.05 11.82 -7.00
C THR A 285 -2.47 10.74 -7.90
N LEU A 286 -1.16 10.84 -8.13
CA LEU A 286 -0.42 9.78 -8.80
C LEU A 286 -0.49 8.52 -7.94
N LEU A 287 -0.76 7.38 -8.57
CA LEU A 287 -0.55 6.08 -7.95
C LEU A 287 0.94 5.96 -7.63
N GLN A 288 1.28 5.87 -6.35
CA GLN A 288 2.62 5.44 -5.96
C GLN A 288 2.67 3.93 -6.14
N PRO A 289 3.71 3.39 -6.81
CA PRO A 289 3.92 1.95 -6.85
C PRO A 289 3.98 1.42 -5.42
N THR A 290 3.21 0.37 -5.13
CA THR A 290 3.28 -0.32 -3.85
C THR A 290 3.95 -1.65 -4.06
N GLU A 291 4.96 -1.92 -3.26
CA GLU A 291 5.68 -3.18 -3.21
C GLU A 291 5.00 -4.10 -2.18
N SER A 292 5.04 -5.41 -2.44
CA SER A 292 4.65 -6.42 -1.48
C SER A 292 5.74 -6.65 -0.45
N ASP A 293 5.38 -7.26 0.67
CA ASP A 293 6.36 -8.00 1.46
C ASP A 293 6.79 -9.28 0.70
N TRP A 294 7.82 -9.97 1.16
CA TRP A 294 8.33 -11.17 0.52
C TRP A 294 7.47 -12.39 0.85
N LEU A 295 7.01 -13.12 -0.17
CA LEU A 295 6.61 -14.51 -0.01
C LEU A 295 7.87 -15.34 0.21
N ARG A 296 7.95 -15.97 1.38
CA ARG A 296 9.08 -16.78 1.81
C ARG A 296 8.77 -18.27 1.71
N SER A 297 9.17 -18.88 0.58
CA SER A 297 9.13 -20.32 0.39
C SER A 297 10.47 -20.96 0.74
N THR A 298 10.50 -21.86 1.72
CA THR A 298 11.70 -22.56 2.22
C THR A 298 11.40 -24.03 2.52
N ASN A 299 12.43 -24.78 2.93
CA ASN A 299 12.31 -26.16 3.36
C ASN A 299 11.89 -27.12 2.23
N PHE A 300 12.51 -26.95 1.06
CA PHE A 300 12.29 -27.79 -0.12
C PHE A 300 12.81 -29.23 0.00
N GLY A 301 13.59 -29.55 1.04
CA GLY A 301 13.93 -30.93 1.41
C GLY A 301 14.95 -31.62 0.47
N PHE A 302 15.84 -30.87 -0.18
CA PHE A 302 16.86 -31.46 -1.04
C PHE A 302 17.81 -32.39 -0.26
N SER A 303 18.33 -33.41 -0.96
CA SER A 303 19.31 -34.38 -0.46
C SER A 303 20.46 -34.54 -1.46
N ILE A 304 21.06 -33.42 -1.86
CA ILE A 304 22.16 -33.38 -2.82
C ILE A 304 23.41 -34.01 -2.18
N PRO A 305 24.12 -34.93 -2.86
CA PRO A 305 25.31 -35.58 -2.32
C PRO A 305 26.42 -34.61 -1.92
N PHE A 306 27.09 -34.88 -0.80
CA PHE A 306 28.23 -34.08 -0.36
C PHE A 306 29.35 -34.09 -1.42
N GLY A 307 29.90 -32.92 -1.73
CA GLY A 307 30.94 -32.76 -2.73
C GLY A 307 30.44 -32.65 -4.18
N ALA A 308 29.13 -32.68 -4.43
CA ALA A 308 28.58 -32.36 -5.75
C ALA A 308 28.86 -30.89 -6.13
N THR A 309 29.07 -30.65 -7.42
CA THR A 309 29.18 -29.31 -7.99
C THR A 309 27.79 -28.83 -8.40
N ILE A 310 27.41 -27.61 -7.99
CA ILE A 310 26.13 -27.02 -8.40
C ILE A 310 26.31 -26.34 -9.76
N ASP A 311 25.62 -26.87 -10.77
CA ASP A 311 25.72 -26.41 -12.15
C ASP A 311 24.70 -25.29 -12.43
N GLY A 312 23.52 -25.35 -11.80
CA GLY A 312 22.47 -24.35 -11.99
C GLY A 312 21.28 -24.51 -11.06
N ILE A 313 20.50 -23.44 -10.94
CA ILE A 313 19.30 -23.33 -10.11
C ILE A 313 18.21 -22.73 -10.99
N GLU A 314 17.12 -23.47 -11.17
CA GLU A 314 15.90 -22.99 -11.82
C GLU A 314 14.78 -22.86 -10.79
N VAL A 315 14.18 -21.67 -10.70
CA VAL A 315 12.94 -21.45 -9.94
C VAL A 315 11.82 -21.33 -10.95
N ARG A 316 10.73 -22.06 -10.73
CA ARG A 316 9.51 -21.99 -11.53
C ARG A 316 8.37 -21.53 -10.64
N VAL A 317 7.71 -20.47 -11.04
CA VAL A 317 6.60 -19.89 -10.27
C VAL A 317 5.37 -19.86 -11.13
N ASP A 318 4.30 -20.47 -10.62
CA ASP A 318 2.96 -20.24 -11.13
C ASP A 318 2.37 -19.01 -10.44
N LYS A 319 2.03 -18.00 -11.24
CA LYS A 319 1.64 -16.68 -10.74
C LYS A 319 0.66 -15.99 -11.67
N SER A 320 -0.32 -15.35 -11.07
CA SER A 320 -1.34 -14.58 -11.78
C SER A 320 -1.70 -13.32 -10.99
N ALA A 321 -2.40 -12.38 -11.63
CA ALA A 321 -2.82 -11.14 -11.00
C ALA A 321 -4.26 -10.79 -11.40
N THR A 322 -4.97 -10.04 -10.56
CA THR A 322 -6.34 -9.59 -10.91
C THR A 322 -6.36 -8.64 -12.12
N GLN A 323 -5.28 -7.88 -12.35
CA GLN A 323 -5.16 -6.93 -13.46
C GLN A 323 -3.72 -6.82 -13.96
N ASN A 324 -3.58 -6.34 -15.19
CA ASN A 324 -2.31 -6.13 -15.88
C ASN A 324 -1.55 -4.88 -15.37
N SER A 325 -1.15 -4.91 -14.10
CA SER A 325 -0.41 -3.83 -13.44
C SER A 325 0.46 -4.31 -12.27
N ILE A 326 0.54 -5.64 -12.08
CA ILE A 326 1.44 -6.31 -11.16
C ILE A 326 2.57 -6.94 -11.99
N ARG A 327 3.80 -6.76 -11.55
CA ARG A 327 4.99 -7.47 -12.06
C ARG A 327 5.92 -7.81 -10.90
N ASP A 328 7.01 -8.49 -11.20
CA ASP A 328 8.02 -8.80 -10.19
C ASP A 328 8.64 -7.51 -9.66
N TYR A 329 8.85 -7.49 -8.35
CA TYR A 329 9.73 -6.52 -7.69
C TYR A 329 11.09 -7.14 -7.42
N ASP A 330 11.09 -8.29 -6.74
CA ASP A 330 12.30 -9.03 -6.42
C ASP A 330 12.02 -10.53 -6.50
N VAL A 331 12.97 -11.28 -7.05
CA VAL A 331 12.98 -12.75 -7.04
C VAL A 331 14.40 -13.15 -6.71
N ARG A 332 14.64 -13.61 -5.48
CA ARG A 332 15.98 -14.00 -4.98
C ARG A 332 15.98 -15.38 -4.37
N LEU A 333 17.14 -16.03 -4.45
CA LEU A 333 17.42 -17.17 -3.59
C LEU A 333 17.70 -16.68 -2.17
N ARG A 334 17.55 -17.57 -1.20
CA ARG A 334 18.01 -17.35 0.17
C ARG A 334 18.71 -18.58 0.73
N ASN A 335 19.62 -18.32 1.66
CA ASN A 335 20.01 -19.33 2.63
C ASN A 335 19.21 -19.14 3.94
N ALA A 336 19.60 -19.86 4.99
CA ALA A 336 18.91 -19.82 6.28
C ALA A 336 18.90 -18.44 6.97
N LEU A 337 19.78 -17.53 6.57
CA LEU A 337 19.97 -16.24 7.24
C LEU A 337 19.46 -15.07 6.41
N GLN A 338 19.70 -15.09 5.09
CA GLN A 338 19.48 -13.94 4.23
C GLN A 338 19.28 -14.32 2.76
N GLN A 339 18.79 -13.36 1.98
CA GLN A 339 18.78 -13.41 0.53
C GLN A 339 20.21 -13.45 -0.03
N VAL A 340 20.42 -14.21 -1.09
CA VAL A 340 21.71 -14.41 -1.76
C VAL A 340 21.54 -14.44 -3.27
N GLY A 341 22.63 -14.13 -3.97
CA GLY A 341 22.65 -14.10 -5.43
C GLY A 341 21.93 -12.92 -6.06
N ASP A 342 21.88 -12.96 -7.38
CA ASP A 342 21.29 -11.95 -8.22
C ASP A 342 19.75 -11.98 -8.16
N ASN A 343 19.14 -10.79 -8.24
CA ASN A 343 17.70 -10.67 -8.46
C ASN A 343 17.35 -11.11 -9.89
N ARG A 344 16.37 -12.01 -10.01
CA ARG A 344 15.85 -12.51 -11.29
C ARG A 344 14.48 -11.99 -11.67
N SER A 345 14.00 -10.93 -11.02
CA SER A 345 12.74 -10.26 -11.34
C SER A 345 12.62 -9.95 -12.82
N LEU A 346 11.45 -10.21 -13.40
CA LEU A 346 11.13 -9.85 -14.76
C LEU A 346 10.28 -8.58 -14.82
N THR A 347 10.47 -7.78 -15.86
CA THR A 347 9.68 -6.55 -16.08
C THR A 347 8.31 -6.82 -16.71
N SER A 348 8.09 -8.02 -17.21
CA SER A 348 6.82 -8.45 -17.80
C SER A 348 5.72 -8.48 -16.74
N TRP A 349 4.52 -8.07 -17.14
CA TRP A 349 3.35 -8.14 -16.27
C TRP A 349 2.93 -9.58 -15.99
N TRP A 350 2.39 -9.81 -14.80
CA TRP A 350 1.79 -11.09 -14.45
C TRP A 350 0.50 -11.29 -15.26
N ALA A 351 0.26 -12.54 -15.65
CA ALA A 351 -0.92 -12.88 -16.44
C ALA A 351 -2.21 -12.63 -15.63
N THR A 352 -3.26 -12.15 -16.31
CA THR A 352 -4.56 -11.91 -15.69
C THR A 352 -5.51 -13.10 -15.76
N ILE A 353 -5.08 -14.15 -16.45
CA ILE A 353 -5.78 -15.42 -16.56
C ILE A 353 -4.79 -16.44 -16.06
N ASP A 354 -5.23 -17.23 -15.08
CA ASP A 354 -4.47 -18.37 -14.62
C ASP A 354 -4.56 -19.50 -15.64
N THR A 355 -3.41 -20.04 -16.03
CA THR A 355 -3.31 -21.11 -17.03
C THR A 355 -2.52 -22.31 -16.53
N ASP A 356 -2.22 -22.38 -15.23
CA ASP A 356 -1.38 -23.41 -14.61
C ASP A 356 0.02 -23.48 -15.28
N THR A 357 0.54 -22.32 -15.70
CA THR A 357 1.80 -22.23 -16.47
C THR A 357 2.89 -21.55 -15.67
N TYR A 358 4.03 -22.22 -15.58
CA TYR A 358 5.19 -21.68 -14.89
C TYR A 358 5.91 -20.59 -15.67
N ILE A 359 6.30 -19.55 -14.94
CA ILE A 359 7.36 -18.62 -15.31
C ILE A 359 8.67 -19.10 -14.67
N SER A 360 9.68 -19.36 -15.51
CA SER A 360 11.02 -19.79 -15.08
C SER A 360 11.97 -18.63 -14.83
N TYR A 361 12.82 -18.79 -13.82
CA TYR A 361 13.93 -17.91 -13.47
C TYR A 361 15.20 -18.76 -13.30
N GLY A 362 16.29 -18.31 -13.91
CA GLY A 362 17.51 -19.10 -13.97
C GLY A 362 17.40 -20.28 -14.93
N GLY A 363 18.09 -21.37 -14.63
CA GLY A 363 18.17 -22.52 -15.52
C GLY A 363 19.33 -23.47 -15.20
N PRO A 364 19.57 -24.48 -16.06
CA PRO A 364 20.49 -25.58 -15.79
C PRO A 364 21.96 -25.19 -15.67
N LEU A 365 22.36 -24.02 -16.14
CA LEU A 365 23.73 -23.50 -16.10
C LEU A 365 23.83 -22.18 -15.30
N ASP A 366 22.75 -21.79 -14.63
CA ASP A 366 22.66 -20.49 -13.96
C ASP A 366 22.60 -20.68 -12.45
N THR A 367 23.70 -20.40 -11.76
CA THR A 367 23.79 -20.51 -10.29
C THR A 367 23.27 -19.28 -9.56
N TRP A 368 22.73 -18.30 -10.30
CA TRP A 368 22.30 -16.98 -9.81
C TRP A 368 23.45 -16.18 -9.17
N ASN A 369 24.70 -16.54 -9.46
CA ASN A 369 25.88 -16.02 -8.74
C ASN A 369 25.72 -16.07 -7.21
N SER A 370 24.98 -17.07 -6.72
CA SER A 370 24.52 -17.12 -5.32
C SER A 370 25.60 -17.53 -4.32
N GLY A 371 26.63 -18.24 -4.79
CA GLY A 371 27.66 -18.81 -3.91
C GLY A 371 27.14 -19.90 -2.97
N LEU A 372 25.92 -20.40 -3.17
CA LEU A 372 25.30 -21.41 -2.33
C LEU A 372 26.07 -22.73 -2.38
N THR A 373 26.34 -23.28 -1.20
CA THR A 373 26.94 -24.60 -1.03
C THR A 373 25.90 -25.71 -1.02
N VAL A 374 26.31 -26.95 -1.27
CA VAL A 374 25.45 -28.15 -1.12
C VAL A 374 24.79 -28.21 0.25
N SER A 375 25.54 -27.90 1.32
CA SER A 375 25.01 -27.89 2.68
C SER A 375 23.93 -26.83 2.91
N GLU A 376 24.04 -25.68 2.26
CA GLU A 376 23.00 -24.65 2.34
C GLU A 376 21.77 -25.06 1.55
N LEU A 377 21.90 -25.62 0.33
CA LEU A 377 20.78 -26.09 -0.47
C LEU A 377 19.97 -27.22 0.20
N ASN A 378 20.64 -28.10 0.95
CA ASN A 378 20.00 -29.15 1.75
C ASN A 378 19.44 -28.63 3.09
N SER A 379 19.68 -27.37 3.45
CA SER A 379 19.16 -26.79 4.68
C SER A 379 17.66 -26.52 4.59
N THR A 380 16.94 -26.68 5.70
CA THR A 380 15.52 -26.27 5.81
C THR A 380 15.34 -24.77 5.62
N GLY A 381 16.41 -23.97 5.77
CA GLY A 381 16.39 -22.52 5.56
C GLY A 381 16.60 -22.09 4.10
N PHE A 382 17.01 -22.99 3.20
CA PHE A 382 17.13 -22.66 1.78
C PHE A 382 15.76 -22.45 1.15
N GLY A 383 15.69 -21.50 0.22
CA GLY A 383 14.54 -21.33 -0.65
C GLY A 383 14.57 -20.05 -1.47
N VAL A 384 13.39 -19.47 -1.70
CA VAL A 384 13.19 -18.32 -2.59
C VAL A 384 12.36 -17.22 -1.91
N ASP A 385 12.78 -15.96 -2.07
CA ASP A 385 12.03 -14.74 -1.76
C ASP A 385 11.41 -14.20 -3.05
N ILE A 386 10.10 -14.01 -3.05
CA ILE A 386 9.39 -13.39 -4.19
C ILE A 386 8.61 -12.18 -3.68
N ALA A 387 8.80 -11.02 -4.30
CA ALA A 387 7.96 -9.84 -4.11
C ALA A 387 7.42 -9.32 -5.43
N ALA A 388 6.27 -8.68 -5.35
CA ALA A 388 5.58 -8.07 -6.46
C ALA A 388 5.50 -6.55 -6.29
N ILE A 389 5.42 -5.81 -7.40
CA ILE A 389 5.13 -4.38 -7.40
C ILE A 389 3.84 -4.13 -8.18
N ASN A 390 2.90 -3.44 -7.54
CA ASN A 390 1.67 -2.97 -8.16
C ASN A 390 1.81 -1.50 -8.54
N VAL A 391 1.62 -1.18 -9.81
CA VAL A 391 1.60 0.21 -10.31
C VAL A 391 0.18 0.71 -10.64
N GLY A 392 -0.84 -0.11 -10.38
CA GLY A 392 -2.26 0.16 -10.65
C GLY A 392 -3.11 0.30 -9.37
N THR A 393 -4.41 0.54 -9.55
CA THR A 393 -5.38 0.63 -8.44
C THR A 393 -5.92 -0.75 -8.04
N ASN A 394 -5.86 -1.08 -6.75
CA ASN A 394 -6.54 -2.23 -6.11
C ASN A 394 -6.38 -3.56 -6.87
N ASN A 395 -5.21 -4.18 -6.77
CA ASN A 395 -4.91 -5.45 -7.40
C ASN A 395 -4.35 -6.47 -6.43
N THR A 396 -4.62 -7.74 -6.69
CA THR A 396 -4.09 -8.86 -5.91
C THR A 396 -3.11 -9.66 -6.76
N ALA A 397 -1.96 -9.97 -6.17
CA ALA A 397 -0.95 -10.87 -6.68
C ALA A 397 -1.25 -12.28 -6.17
N TYR A 398 -1.27 -13.27 -7.05
CA TYR A 398 -1.45 -14.69 -6.72
C TYR A 398 -0.19 -15.45 -7.09
N ILE A 399 0.26 -16.29 -6.17
CA ILE A 399 1.27 -17.32 -6.41
C ILE A 399 0.63 -18.62 -5.95
N ASP A 400 0.49 -19.55 -6.88
CA ASP A 400 -0.11 -20.85 -6.59
C ASP A 400 0.99 -21.83 -6.18
N HIS A 401 1.99 -21.99 -7.04
CA HIS A 401 3.07 -22.94 -6.82
C HIS A 401 4.46 -22.37 -7.08
N VAL A 402 5.41 -22.74 -6.21
CA VAL A 402 6.84 -22.44 -6.36
C VAL A 402 7.60 -23.76 -6.40
N GLN A 403 8.19 -24.07 -7.54
CA GLN A 403 9.07 -25.21 -7.75
C GLN A 403 10.52 -24.74 -7.85
N VAL A 404 11.43 -25.46 -7.20
CA VAL A 404 12.88 -25.24 -7.31
C VAL A 404 13.53 -26.50 -7.85
N ILE A 405 14.38 -26.34 -8.86
CA ILE A 405 15.13 -27.42 -9.51
C ILE A 405 16.62 -27.10 -9.36
N ILE A 406 17.37 -28.06 -8.79
CA ILE A 406 18.82 -27.96 -8.65
C ILE A 406 19.48 -28.88 -9.66
N TYR A 407 20.34 -28.32 -10.49
CA TYR A 407 21.19 -29.04 -11.43
C TYR A 407 22.57 -29.19 -10.80
N TYR A 408 23.05 -30.43 -10.69
CA TYR A 408 24.33 -30.73 -10.08
C TYR A 408 25.02 -31.91 -10.75
N SER A 409 26.36 -31.91 -10.66
CA SER A 409 27.22 -32.98 -11.13
C SER A 409 27.97 -33.60 -9.96
N GLU A 410 27.88 -34.92 -9.82
CA GLU A 410 28.66 -35.66 -8.82
C GLU A 410 30.12 -35.76 -9.25
N MET A 411 31.04 -35.72 -8.28
CA MET A 411 32.42 -36.06 -8.57
C MET A 411 32.48 -37.55 -8.92
N GLY A 412 32.93 -37.86 -10.13
CA GLY A 412 33.17 -39.25 -10.54
C GLY A 412 34.12 -39.90 -9.53
N THR A 413 33.67 -40.97 -8.89
CA THR A 413 34.51 -41.76 -8.01
C THR A 413 35.70 -42.24 -8.83
N LEU A 414 36.91 -41.77 -8.53
CA LEU A 414 38.12 -42.42 -9.01
C LEU A 414 38.13 -43.81 -8.37
N ILE A 415 37.58 -44.80 -9.06
CA ILE A 415 37.79 -46.19 -8.71
C ILE A 415 39.29 -46.40 -8.90
N GLN A 416 40.03 -46.54 -7.79
CA GLN A 416 41.38 -47.04 -7.85
C GLN A 416 41.27 -48.44 -8.45
N ASN A 417 41.60 -48.56 -9.73
CA ASN A 417 41.53 -49.83 -10.43
C ASN A 417 42.50 -50.79 -9.74
N THR A 418 41.99 -51.67 -8.89
CA THR A 418 42.79 -52.72 -8.25
C THR A 418 43.33 -53.73 -9.26
N SER A 419 42.99 -53.60 -10.55
CA SER A 419 43.61 -54.35 -11.65
C SER A 419 44.99 -53.80 -12.05
N LEU A 420 45.79 -53.33 -11.08
CA LEU A 420 47.23 -53.21 -11.30
C LEU A 420 47.81 -54.63 -11.34
N ILE A 421 47.68 -55.32 -12.48
CA ILE A 421 48.42 -56.56 -12.74
C ILE A 421 49.89 -56.16 -12.79
N ARG A 422 50.68 -56.59 -11.80
CA ARG A 422 52.13 -56.39 -11.84
C ARG A 422 52.70 -57.11 -13.08
N PRO A 423 53.73 -56.56 -13.76
CA PRO A 423 54.22 -57.08 -15.05
C PRO A 423 54.69 -58.54 -15.06
N ASN A 424 54.82 -59.19 -13.89
CA ASN A 424 55.37 -60.53 -13.75
C ASN A 424 54.33 -61.65 -13.55
N GLY A 425 53.02 -61.35 -13.61
CA GLY A 425 51.99 -62.40 -13.74
C GLY A 425 51.91 -63.37 -12.55
N ASP A 426 52.23 -62.90 -11.34
CA ASP A 426 52.30 -63.74 -10.16
C ASP A 426 50.88 -64.10 -9.65
N VAL A 427 50.58 -65.40 -9.59
CA VAL A 427 49.30 -65.92 -9.08
C VAL A 427 49.27 -65.81 -7.57
N THR A 428 48.11 -65.40 -7.03
CA THR A 428 47.83 -65.14 -5.60
C THR A 428 48.28 -66.21 -4.61
N SER A 429 48.60 -67.43 -5.07
CA SER A 429 49.15 -68.52 -4.27
C SER A 429 50.60 -68.33 -3.81
N GLU A 430 51.43 -67.55 -4.52
CA GLU A 430 52.84 -67.36 -4.11
C GLU A 430 52.98 -66.32 -2.99
N TRP A 431 52.04 -65.36 -2.90
CA TRP A 431 52.06 -64.26 -1.93
C TRP A 431 51.78 -64.71 -0.48
N GLU A 432 50.84 -65.64 -0.27
CA GLU A 432 50.51 -66.18 1.06
C GLU A 432 51.56 -67.17 1.60
N SER A 433 52.55 -67.55 0.78
CA SER A 433 53.60 -68.51 1.20
C SER A 433 54.79 -67.86 1.91
N SER A 434 54.93 -66.53 1.83
CA SER A 434 56.15 -65.83 2.24
C SER A 434 56.03 -64.97 3.52
N HIS A 435 54.85 -64.82 4.11
CA HIS A 435 54.67 -63.96 5.29
C HIS A 435 53.74 -64.60 6.34
N ALA A 436 54.16 -64.56 7.61
CA ALA A 436 53.47 -65.20 8.74
C ALA A 436 52.22 -64.42 9.24
N GLY A 437 51.49 -63.72 8.35
CA GLY A 437 50.29 -62.98 8.72
C GLY A 437 49.54 -62.42 7.50
N SER A 438 48.21 -62.32 7.60
CA SER A 438 47.36 -61.81 6.52
C SER A 438 47.61 -60.32 6.28
N HIS A 439 47.96 -59.96 5.05
CA HIS A 439 48.23 -58.57 4.64
C HIS A 439 46.97 -57.70 4.51
N SER A 440 45.79 -58.25 4.79
CA SER A 440 44.54 -57.47 4.91
C SER A 440 44.63 -56.37 5.98
N LEU A 441 45.58 -56.48 6.92
CA LEU A 441 45.86 -55.47 7.94
C LEU A 441 46.67 -54.26 7.44
N LEU A 442 47.37 -54.35 6.30
CA LEU A 442 48.14 -53.23 5.73
C LEU A 442 47.31 -52.26 4.90
N ILE A 443 46.10 -52.67 4.48
CA ILE A 443 45.21 -51.85 3.63
C ILE A 443 44.28 -50.97 4.49
N ASN A 444 44.25 -51.18 5.81
CA ASN A 444 43.39 -50.42 6.71
C ASN A 444 44.09 -49.25 7.42
N GLU A 445 45.27 -48.82 6.95
CA GLU A 445 45.89 -47.58 7.43
C GLU A 445 45.16 -46.38 6.83
N THR A 446 44.09 -46.01 7.52
CA THR A 446 43.41 -44.74 7.40
C THR A 446 44.32 -43.65 7.98
N ALA A 447 45.13 -43.02 7.13
CA ALA A 447 45.53 -41.61 7.23
C ALA A 447 46.54 -41.27 6.11
N ILE A 448 46.07 -40.61 5.05
CA ILE A 448 46.94 -39.64 4.38
C ILE A 448 46.57 -38.31 5.04
N ASP A 449 47.34 -37.96 6.06
CA ASP A 449 47.39 -36.61 6.59
C ASP A 449 48.04 -35.70 5.54
N ALA A 450 47.37 -34.60 5.19
CA ALA A 450 47.80 -33.70 4.13
C ALA A 450 48.96 -32.78 4.54
N THR A 451 49.54 -32.97 5.72
CA THR A 451 50.71 -32.19 6.20
C THR A 451 52.07 -32.79 5.86
N ASP A 452 52.16 -33.98 5.25
CA ASP A 452 53.46 -34.62 4.94
C ASP A 452 54.07 -34.21 3.58
N CYS A 453 53.58 -33.12 3.00
CA CYS A 453 54.18 -32.46 1.84
C CYS A 453 54.31 -30.95 2.09
N ILE A 454 55.30 -30.56 2.90
CA ILE A 454 56.31 -29.49 2.68
C ILE A 454 57.33 -29.52 3.82
#